data_AF-A0A945ACQ7-F1
#
_entry.id   AF-A0A945ACQ7-F1
#
_cell.length_a   1.000
_cell.length_b   1.000
_cell.length_c   1.000
_cell.angle_alpha   90.00
_cell.angle_beta   90.00
_cell.angle_gamma   90.00
#
_symmetry.space_group_name_H-M   'P 1'
#
loop_
_entity.id
_entity.type
_entity.pdbx_description
1 polymer ?
#
loop_
_entity_poly.entity_id
_entity_poly.type
_entity_poly.pdbx_seq_one_letter_code
_entity_poly.pdbx_strand_id
1 'polypeptide(L)'
;MGFQYSLNTSTIRNENTSVVDAIDVAADAGYDGIEPWVKEIDEWVAKGGSLSDLRDKALDRGIQIVNLIAFPEWAVPEDDARQKG
;
A
#
# COMPACT_ATOMS: atom_id res chain seq x y z
N MET A 1 -6.67 24.28 5.77
CA MET A 1 -6.32 22.86 5.58
C MET A 1 -7.12 22.07 6.60
N GLY A 2 -8.01 21.17 6.15
CA GLY A 2 -8.73 20.26 7.05
C GLY A 2 -7.86 19.08 7.46
N PHE A 3 -8.31 18.30 8.45
CA PHE A 3 -7.72 17.00 8.75
C PHE A 3 -7.98 16.05 7.57
N GLN A 4 -6.96 15.30 7.14
CA GLN A 4 -7.05 14.36 6.03
C GLN A 4 -7.21 12.92 6.53
N TYR A 5 -8.00 12.13 5.84
CA TYR A 5 -8.25 10.74 6.19
C TYR A 5 -7.46 9.79 5.29
N SER A 6 -6.75 8.84 5.89
CA SER A 6 -6.02 7.78 5.18
C SER A 6 -6.60 6.41 5.48
N LEU A 7 -6.77 5.59 4.45
CA LEU A 7 -7.22 4.21 4.60
C LEU A 7 -6.03 3.25 4.76
N ASN A 8 -5.97 2.57 5.89
CA ASN A 8 -5.14 1.36 6.03
C ASN A 8 -5.76 0.25 5.15
N THR A 9 -5.07 -0.18 4.10
CA THR A 9 -5.67 -1.09 3.10
C THR A 9 -5.93 -2.49 3.64
N SER A 10 -5.38 -2.87 4.82
CA SER A 10 -5.76 -4.11 5.51
C SER A 10 -7.27 -4.18 5.77
N THR A 11 -7.95 -3.04 5.88
CA THR A 11 -9.40 -2.93 6.08
C THR A 11 -10.21 -3.52 4.93
N ILE A 12 -9.69 -3.48 3.70
CA ILE A 12 -10.37 -3.91 2.47
C ILE A 12 -9.67 -5.09 1.78
N ARG A 13 -8.64 -5.65 2.43
CA ARG A 13 -7.77 -6.67 1.86
C ARG A 13 -8.48 -8.01 1.72
N ASN A 14 -8.39 -8.60 0.53
CA ASN A 14 -8.80 -9.97 0.24
C ASN A 14 -7.95 -10.54 -0.91
N GLU A 15 -8.12 -11.82 -1.22
CA GLU A 15 -7.33 -12.55 -2.23
C GLU A 15 -7.40 -11.98 -3.66
N ASN A 16 -8.43 -11.17 -3.96
CA ASN A 16 -8.68 -10.62 -5.29
C ASN A 16 -8.43 -9.11 -5.39
N THR A 17 -8.03 -8.44 -4.31
CA THR A 17 -7.78 -6.99 -4.32
C THR A 17 -6.32 -6.70 -4.59
N SER A 18 -6.03 -6.12 -5.76
CA SER A 18 -4.72 -5.57 -6.08
C SER A 18 -4.50 -4.19 -5.43
N VAL A 19 -3.24 -3.73 -5.40
CA VAL A 19 -2.92 -2.37 -4.93
C VAL A 19 -3.61 -1.29 -5.77
N VAL A 20 -3.88 -1.56 -7.06
CA VAL A 20 -4.60 -0.64 -7.95
C VAL A 20 -6.09 -0.57 -7.57
N ASP A 21 -6.70 -1.72 -7.26
CA ASP A 21 -8.09 -1.76 -6.78
C ASP A 21 -8.24 -1.02 -5.44
N ALA A 22 -7.26 -1.16 -4.55
CA ALA A 22 -7.25 -0.45 -3.27
C ALA A 22 -7.17 1.08 -3.45
N ILE A 23 -6.39 1.57 -4.43
CA ILE A 23 -6.35 2.99 -4.80
C ILE A 23 -7.72 3.46 -5.28
N ASP A 24 -8.36 2.69 -6.17
CA ASP A 24 -9.66 3.06 -6.73
C ASP A 24 -10.76 3.09 -5.66
N VAL A 25 -10.84 2.05 -4.84
CA VAL A 25 -11.83 1.94 -3.75
C VAL A 25 -11.66 3.06 -2.72
N ALA A 26 -10.43 3.37 -2.31
CA ALA A 26 -10.18 4.42 -1.32
C ALA A 26 -10.56 5.80 -1.87
N ALA A 27 -10.20 6.09 -3.13
CA ALA A 27 -10.56 7.34 -3.79
C ALA A 27 -12.09 7.47 -3.98
N ASP A 28 -12.77 6.41 -4.42
CA ASP A 28 -14.24 6.39 -4.56
C ASP A 28 -14.96 6.56 -3.23
N ALA A 29 -14.39 6.05 -2.13
CA ALA A 29 -14.90 6.22 -0.78
C ALA A 29 -14.61 7.61 -0.18
N GLY A 30 -13.85 8.47 -0.87
CA GLY A 30 -13.55 9.83 -0.45
C GLY A 30 -12.41 9.96 0.56
N TYR A 31 -11.50 8.99 0.63
CA TYR A 31 -10.26 9.13 1.39
C TYR A 31 -9.26 10.03 0.67
N ASP A 32 -8.48 10.77 1.45
CA ASP A 32 -7.40 11.64 0.96
C ASP A 32 -6.09 10.86 0.74
N GLY A 33 -5.94 9.73 1.43
CA GLY A 33 -4.74 8.89 1.34
C GLY A 33 -4.96 7.40 1.57
N ILE A 34 -3.93 6.63 1.27
CA ILE A 34 -3.86 5.19 1.55
C ILE A 34 -2.52 4.81 2.19
N GLU A 35 -2.57 3.69 2.91
CA GLU A 35 -1.43 2.97 3.46
C GLU A 35 -1.48 1.51 2.94
N PRO A 36 -0.88 1.23 1.75
CA PRO A 36 -0.87 -0.11 1.15
C PRO A 36 0.19 -1.04 1.72
N TRP A 37 0.04 -2.35 1.48
CA TRP A 37 1.05 -3.35 1.84
C TRP A 37 2.20 -3.37 0.83
N VAL A 38 3.44 -3.39 1.34
CA VAL A 38 4.64 -3.57 0.49
C VAL A 38 4.56 -4.85 -0.34
N LYS A 39 4.05 -5.94 0.26
CA LYS A 39 3.86 -7.22 -0.44
C LYS A 39 2.97 -7.09 -1.68
N GLU A 40 1.91 -6.30 -1.64
CA GLU A 40 0.98 -6.11 -2.77
C GLU A 40 1.62 -5.26 -3.88
N ILE A 41 2.50 -4.32 -3.51
CA ILE A 41 3.33 -3.55 -4.44
C ILE A 41 4.36 -4.46 -5.11
N ASP A 42 5.04 -5.32 -4.35
CA ASP A 42 6.00 -6.28 -4.89
C ASP A 42 5.33 -7.26 -5.85
N GLU A 43 4.13 -7.75 -5.51
CA GLU A 43 3.32 -8.61 -6.39
C GLU A 43 2.92 -7.89 -7.68
N TRP A 44 2.59 -6.60 -7.63
CA TRP A 44 2.32 -5.77 -8.80
C TRP A 44 3.56 -5.68 -9.72
N VAL A 45 4.72 -5.40 -9.13
CA VAL A 45 5.99 -5.30 -9.86
C VAL A 45 6.38 -6.66 -10.46
N ALA A 46 6.23 -7.75 -9.71
CA ALA A 46 6.51 -9.11 -10.17
C ALA A 46 5.62 -9.53 -11.35
N LYS A 47 4.41 -8.97 -11.46
CA LYS A 47 3.48 -9.19 -12.60
C LYS A 47 3.76 -8.27 -13.80
N GLY A 48 4.81 -7.46 -13.75
CA GLY A 48 5.25 -6.60 -14.85
C GLY A 48 4.79 -5.14 -14.75
N GLY A 49 4.12 -4.76 -13.66
CA GLY A 49 3.81 -3.36 -13.39
C GLY A 49 5.02 -2.58 -12.86
N SER A 50 4.91 -1.25 -12.82
CA SER A 50 5.95 -0.37 -12.28
C SER A 50 5.46 0.46 -11.10
N LEU A 51 6.39 0.96 -10.28
CA LEU A 51 6.07 1.91 -9.21
C LEU A 51 5.55 3.25 -9.77
N SER A 52 6.01 3.65 -10.97
CA SER A 52 5.48 4.82 -11.68
C SER A 52 4.00 4.64 -12.01
N ASP A 53 3.55 3.45 -12.39
CA ASP A 53 2.14 3.22 -12.67
C ASP A 53 1.27 3.43 -11.43
N LEU A 54 1.74 2.97 -10.25
CA LEU A 54 1.02 3.17 -9.00
C LEU A 54 0.98 4.64 -8.58
N ARG A 55 2.09 5.36 -8.75
CA ARG A 55 2.16 6.80 -8.51
C ARG A 55 1.19 7.54 -9.43
N ASP A 56 1.25 7.26 -10.73
CA ASP A 56 0.47 7.97 -11.75
C ASP A 56 -1.03 7.68 -11.57
N LYS A 57 -1.39 6.45 -11.21
CA LYS A 57 -2.75 6.06 -10.82
C LYS A 57 -3.23 6.81 -9.58
N ALA A 58 -2.43 6.89 -8.52
CA ALA A 58 -2.80 7.63 -7.31
C ALA A 58 -3.00 9.13 -7.59
N LEU A 59 -2.13 9.72 -8.43
CA LEU A 59 -2.25 11.11 -8.89
C LEU A 59 -3.52 11.34 -9.71
N ASP A 60 -3.83 10.46 -10.67
CA ASP A 60 -5.05 10.53 -11.49
C ASP A 60 -6.32 10.44 -10.63
N ARG A 61 -6.28 9.63 -9.57
CA ARG A 61 -7.38 9.45 -8.62
C ARG A 61 -7.43 10.50 -7.50
N GLY A 62 -6.46 11.42 -7.46
CA GLY A 62 -6.40 12.49 -6.47
C GLY A 62 -6.14 12.02 -5.04
N ILE A 63 -5.53 10.85 -4.86
CA ILE A 63 -5.27 10.23 -3.56
C ILE A 63 -3.77 10.08 -3.29
N GLN A 64 -3.33 10.26 -2.05
CA GLN A 64 -1.91 10.17 -1.68
C GLN A 64 -1.55 8.79 -1.12
N ILE A 65 -0.39 8.24 -1.49
CA ILE A 65 0.21 7.11 -0.78
C ILE A 65 1.03 7.69 0.37
N VAL A 66 0.51 7.64 1.60
CA VAL A 66 1.06 8.40 2.74
C VAL A 66 1.90 7.55 3.70
N ASN A 67 1.72 6.22 3.68
CA ASN A 67 2.49 5.28 4.47
C ASN A 67 2.51 3.89 3.81
N LEU A 68 3.26 2.94 4.35
CA LEU A 68 3.34 1.56 3.86
C LEU A 68 3.29 0.56 5.02
N ILE A 69 2.67 -0.60 4.79
CA ILE A 69 2.60 -1.71 5.75
C ILE A 69 3.61 -2.78 5.36
N ALA A 70 4.51 -3.11 6.28
CA ALA A 70 5.48 -4.19 6.13
C ALA A 70 5.81 -4.81 7.49
N PHE A 71 6.17 -6.10 7.47
CA PHE A 71 6.73 -6.81 8.62
C PHE A 71 8.10 -7.37 8.22
N PRO A 72 9.15 -6.55 8.28
CA PRO A 72 10.49 -7.00 7.93
C PRO A 72 11.07 -7.90 9.04
N GLU A 73 11.94 -8.84 8.67
CA GLU A 73 12.56 -9.77 9.62
C GLU A 73 13.43 -9.03 10.65
N TRP A 74 14.05 -7.90 10.32
CA TRP A 74 14.80 -7.11 11.29
C TRP A 74 13.96 -6.59 12.47
N ALA A 75 12.63 -6.58 12.35
CA ALA A 75 11.72 -6.11 13.40
C ALA A 75 11.20 -7.24 14.33
N VAL A 76 11.55 -8.50 14.09
CA VAL A 76 11.12 -9.65 14.91
C VAL A 76 11.95 -9.76 16.20
N PRO A 77 11.40 -10.36 17.27
CA PRO A 77 12.12 -10.47 18.54
C PRO A 77 13.29 -11.47 18.53
N GLU A 78 13.32 -12.41 17.58
CA GLU A 78 14.35 -13.43 17.47
C GLU A 78 15.66 -12.87 16.90
N ASP A 79 16.76 -12.99 17.66
CA ASP A 79 18.06 -12.42 17.30
C ASP A 79 18.63 -12.96 15.97
N ASP A 80 18.47 -14.25 15.70
CA ASP A 80 19.00 -14.89 14.50
C ASP A 80 18.18 -14.55 13.24
N ALA A 81 16.87 -14.33 13.39
CA ALA A 81 16.00 -13.85 12.33
C ALA A 81 16.26 -12.37 12.04
N ARG A 82 16.34 -11.54 13.08
CA ARG A 82 16.65 -10.11 12.97
C ARG A 82 17.96 -9.81 12.25
N GLN A 83 18.99 -10.64 12.43
CA GLN A 83 20.28 -10.47 11.75
C GLN A 83 20.26 -10.79 10.25
N LYS A 84 19.24 -11.52 9.75
CA LYS A 84 19.09 -11.85 8.33
C LYS A 84 18.51 -10.68 7.53
N GLY A 85 17.84 -9.73 8.20
CA GLY A 85 17.25 -8.52 7.61
C GLY A 85 15.80 -8.68 7.22
#